data_AF-A0A2D0JXN6-F1
#
_entry.id   AF-A0A2D0JXN6-F1
#
_cell.length_a   1.000
_cell.length_b   1.000
_cell.length_c   1.000
_cell.angle_alpha   90.00
_cell.angle_beta   90.00
_cell.angle_gamma   90.00
#
_symmetry.space_group_name_H-M   'P 1'
#
loop_
_entity.id
_entity.type
_entity.pdbx_description
1 polymer ?
#
loop_
_entity_poly.entity_id
_entity_poly.type
_entity_poly.pdbx_seq_one_letter_code
_entity_poly.pdbx_strand_id
1 'polypeptide(L)'
;MQNKEPEIIENSNNGKIIELRINSAPLCYLNTDSATSSDYLFFLESVISALASDKASLDREAKENNKTVTHTYEAFATIKDPTNL
;
A
#
# COMPACT_ATOMS: atom_id res chain seq x y z
N MET A 1 2.62 35.68 29.40
CA MET A 1 2.75 34.28 28.93
C MET A 1 2.79 34.34 27.41
N GLN A 2 3.90 33.97 26.79
CA GLN A 2 4.03 33.99 25.32
C GLN A 2 3.33 32.75 24.74
N ASN A 3 2.39 32.96 23.81
CA ASN A 3 1.80 31.88 23.04
C ASN A 3 2.87 31.36 22.07
N LYS A 4 3.40 30.16 22.31
CA LYS A 4 4.16 29.44 21.29
C LYS A 4 3.18 28.93 20.25
N GLU A 5 3.28 29.42 19.02
CA GLU A 5 2.69 28.73 17.88
C GLU A 5 3.25 27.30 17.80
N PRO A 6 2.45 26.32 17.36
CA PRO A 6 2.92 24.96 17.19
C PRO A 6 4.04 24.96 16.15
N GLU A 7 5.19 24.41 16.55
CA GLU A 7 6.31 24.18 15.65
C GLU A 7 5.86 23.15 14.60
N ILE A 8 5.68 23.59 13.35
CA ILE A 8 5.47 22.68 12.23
C ILE A 8 6.82 22.01 11.99
N ILE A 9 6.98 20.81 12.52
CA ILE A 9 8.12 19.96 12.20
C ILE A 9 7.89 19.47 10.77
N GLU A 10 8.41 20.22 9.80
CA GLU A 10 8.58 19.68 8.45
C GLU A 10 9.65 18.59 8.53
N ASN A 11 9.22 17.33 8.49
CA ASN A 11 10.11 16.19 8.36
C ASN A 11 10.78 16.23 6.98
N SER A 12 11.82 17.04 6.88
CA SER A 12 12.75 17.05 5.77
C SER A 12 13.51 15.72 5.79
N ASN A 13 13.26 14.89 4.77
CA ASN A 13 14.18 13.85 4.27
C ASN A 13 14.18 12.46 4.93
N ASN A 14 13.05 11.75 4.92
CA ASN A 14 13.03 10.28 5.03
C ASN A 14 12.47 9.70 3.73
N GLY A 15 13.19 8.79 3.08
CA GLY A 15 12.65 8.01 1.96
C GLY A 15 11.25 7.53 2.25
N LYS A 16 10.32 7.87 1.35
CA LYS A 16 8.91 7.58 1.55
C LYS A 16 8.69 6.09 1.38
N ILE A 17 8.86 5.30 2.44
CA ILE A 17 8.59 3.86 2.37
C ILE A 17 7.12 3.64 2.03
N ILE A 18 6.85 2.85 0.99
CA ILE A 18 5.53 2.27 0.77
C ILE A 18 5.48 0.96 1.52
N GLU A 19 4.62 0.88 2.55
CA GLU A 19 4.38 -0.33 3.32
C GLU A 19 2.97 -0.86 3.02
N LEU A 20 2.88 -2.13 2.60
CA LEU A 20 1.60 -2.83 2.53
C LEU A 20 1.42 -3.67 3.78
N ARG A 21 0.31 -3.45 4.48
CA ARG A 21 -0.10 -4.23 5.66
C ARG A 21 -1.46 -4.88 5.42
N ILE A 22 -1.62 -6.13 5.82
CA ILE A 22 -2.89 -6.85 5.83
C ILE A 22 -3.22 -7.16 7.29
N ASN A 23 -4.41 -6.74 7.76
CA ASN A 23 -4.80 -6.90 9.17
C ASN A 23 -3.74 -6.36 10.14
N SER A 24 -3.17 -5.19 9.84
CA SER A 24 -2.08 -4.55 10.58
C SER A 24 -0.72 -5.29 10.59
N ALA A 25 -0.62 -6.49 10.01
CA ALA A 25 0.64 -7.20 9.83
C ALA A 25 1.34 -6.74 8.54
N PRO A 26 2.65 -6.41 8.58
CA PRO A 26 3.37 -5.99 7.40
C PRO A 26 3.61 -7.17 6.45
N LEU A 27 3.37 -6.93 5.15
CA LEU A 27 3.57 -7.92 4.10
C LEU A 27 4.79 -7.58 3.23
N CYS A 28 4.86 -6.35 2.73
CA CYS A 28 5.93 -5.91 1.83
C CYS A 28 6.24 -4.42 2.05
N TYR A 29 7.49 -4.03 1.76
CA TYR A 29 7.96 -2.65 1.84
C TYR A 29 8.74 -2.29 0.57
N LEU A 30 8.59 -1.06 0.09
CA LEU A 30 9.43 -0.47 -0.96
C LEU A 30 10.08 0.80 -0.41
N ASN A 31 11.41 0.83 -0.37
CA ASN A 31 12.13 2.08 -0.13
C ASN A 31 12.11 2.91 -1.42
N THR A 32 11.55 4.12 -1.38
CA THR A 32 11.43 4.98 -2.56
C THR A 32 12.58 5.95 -2.77
N ASP A 33 13.59 5.99 -1.91
CA ASP A 33 14.70 6.96 -1.99
C ASP A 33 15.39 6.96 -3.37
N SER A 34 15.53 5.78 -3.97
CA SER A 34 16.12 5.59 -5.30
C SER A 34 15.27 4.71 -6.20
N ALA A 35 13.99 4.52 -5.88
CA ALA A 35 13.12 3.61 -6.62
C ALA A 35 12.78 4.19 -8.00
N THR A 36 13.04 3.40 -9.03
CA THR A 36 12.58 3.64 -10.40
C THR A 36 11.21 3.00 -10.60
N SER A 37 10.50 3.35 -11.67
CA SER A 37 9.20 2.74 -12.00
C SER A 37 9.24 1.20 -12.06
N SER A 38 10.38 0.62 -12.44
CA SER A 38 10.58 -0.84 -12.44
C SER A 38 10.51 -1.43 -11.03
N ASP A 39 11.04 -0.74 -10.02
CA ASP A 39 11.01 -1.21 -8.63
C ASP A 39 9.57 -1.22 -8.08
N TYR A 40 8.72 -0.27 -8.51
CA TYR A 40 7.29 -0.30 -8.20
C TYR A 40 6.58 -1.48 -8.85
N LEU A 41 6.91 -1.82 -10.11
CA LEU A 41 6.34 -2.99 -10.78
C LEU A 41 6.74 -4.29 -10.08
N PHE A 42 8.03 -4.44 -9.74
CA PHE A 42 8.52 -5.59 -8.99
C PHE A 42 7.91 -5.68 -7.58
N PHE A 43 7.70 -4.54 -6.91
CA PHE A 43 7.01 -4.50 -5.63
C PHE A 43 5.59 -5.06 -5.76
N LEU A 44 4.83 -4.65 -6.77
CA LEU A 44 3.47 -5.16 -7.01
C LEU A 44 3.45 -6.66 -7.33
N GLU A 45 4.39 -7.15 -8.14
CA GLU A 45 4.53 -8.58 -8.42
C GLU A 45 4.84 -9.38 -7.14
N SER A 46 5.73 -8.85 -6.29
CA SER A 46 6.10 -9.46 -5.01
C SER A 46 4.91 -9.52 -4.06
N VAL A 47 4.11 -8.45 -3.98
CA VAL A 47 2.86 -8.40 -3.21
C VAL A 47 1.89 -9.50 -3.67
N ILE A 48 1.65 -9.61 -4.98
CA ILE A 48 0.75 -10.62 -5.54
C ILE A 48 1.25 -12.03 -5.19
N SER A 49 2.56 -12.27 -5.34
CA SER A 49 3.18 -13.56 -5.05
C SER A 49 3.07 -13.92 -3.56
N ALA A 50 3.32 -12.96 -2.67
CA ALA A 50 3.22 -13.16 -1.24
C ALA A 50 1.78 -13.49 -0.81
N LEU A 51 0.79 -12.77 -1.32
CA LEU A 51 -0.63 -13.05 -1.05
C LEU A 51 -1.04 -14.41 -1.61
N ALA A 52 -0.65 -14.74 -2.84
CA ALA A 52 -1.01 -15.99 -3.49
C ALA A 52 -0.38 -17.24 -2.84
N SER A 53 0.68 -17.07 -2.03
CA SER A 53 1.34 -18.18 -1.32
C SER A 53 0.41 -18.91 -0.35
N ASP A 54 -0.58 -18.21 0.24
CA ASP A 54 -1.64 -18.79 1.07
C ASP A 54 -3.03 -18.47 0.52
N LYS A 55 -3.30 -18.96 -0.69
CA LYS A 55 -4.59 -18.82 -1.36
C LYS A 55 -5.77 -19.34 -0.52
N ALA A 56 -5.55 -20.37 0.30
CA ALA A 56 -6.60 -20.95 1.14
C ALA A 56 -7.06 -19.98 2.24
N SER A 57 -6.11 -19.28 2.89
CA SER A 57 -6.46 -18.24 3.86
C SER A 57 -7.14 -17.03 3.19
N LEU A 58 -6.72 -16.64 1.99
CA LEU A 58 -7.39 -15.56 1.24
C LEU A 58 -8.85 -15.90 0.93
N ASP A 59 -9.11 -17.13 0.46
CA ASP A 59 -10.47 -17.59 0.17
C ASP A 59 -11.34 -17.62 1.43
N ARG A 60 -10.76 -18.00 2.57
CA ARG A 60 -11.44 -18.00 3.87
C ARG A 60 -11.78 -16.57 4.32
N GLU A 61 -10.81 -15.66 4.29
CA GLU A 61 -11.00 -14.25 4.66
C GLU A 61 -12.09 -13.59 3.81
N ALA A 62 -12.07 -13.82 2.48
CA ALA A 62 -13.09 -13.29 1.58
C ALA A 62 -14.49 -13.79 1.96
N LYS A 63 -14.63 -15.10 2.22
CA LYS A 63 -15.91 -15.72 2.60
C LYS A 63 -16.44 -15.21 3.94
N GLU A 64 -15.57 -15.03 4.94
CA GLU A 64 -15.94 -14.45 6.24
C GLU A 64 -16.53 -13.04 6.10
N ASN A 65 -16.12 -12.32 5.05
CA ASN A 65 -16.62 -10.98 4.72
C ASN A 65 -17.74 -10.99 3.66
N ASN A 66 -18.36 -12.13 3.37
CA ASN A 66 -19.39 -12.31 2.33
C ASN A 66 -18.94 -11.85 0.92
N LYS A 67 -17.64 -11.96 0.64
CA LYS A 67 -17.01 -11.63 -0.64
C LYS A 67 -16.48 -12.89 -1.32
N THR A 68 -16.21 -12.78 -2.62
CA THR A 68 -15.41 -13.78 -3.36
C THR A 68 -14.03 -13.19 -3.67
N VAL A 69 -13.03 -14.06 -3.84
CA VAL A 69 -11.71 -13.65 -4.35
C VAL A 69 -11.78 -13.11 -5.78
N THR A 70 -12.87 -13.36 -6.50
CA THR A 70 -13.13 -12.77 -7.81
C THR A 70 -13.56 -11.31 -7.64
N HIS A 71 -12.70 -10.40 -8.09
CA HIS A 71 -12.90 -8.96 -7.99
C HIS A 71 -14.12 -8.51 -8.82
N THR A 72 -15.27 -8.40 -8.17
CA THR A 72 -16.51 -7.80 -8.71
C THR A 72 -16.99 -6.61 -7.87
N TYR A 73 -16.13 -6.11 -6.97
CA TYR A 73 -16.45 -5.06 -6.00
C TYR A 73 -15.57 -3.81 -6.23
N GLU A 74 -16.09 -2.63 -5.88
CA GLU A 74 -15.41 -1.33 -5.95
C GLU A 74 -14.29 -1.19 -4.89
N ALA A 75 -13.35 -2.12 -4.83
CA ALA A 75 -12.27 -2.09 -3.85
C ALA A 75 -11.19 -1.04 -4.18
N PHE A 76 -11.11 -0.61 -5.45
CA PHE A 76 -10.17 0.43 -5.87
C PHE A 76 -10.70 1.21 -7.07
N ALA A 77 -10.26 2.47 -7.18
CA ALA A 77 -10.44 3.31 -8.36
C ALA A 77 -9.06 3.66 -8.92
N THR A 78 -8.88 3.50 -10.23
CA THR A 78 -7.63 3.86 -10.91
C THR A 78 -7.77 5.27 -11.50
N ILE A 79 -6.89 6.19 -11.09
CA ILE A 79 -6.78 7.50 -11.76
C ILE A 79 -5.99 7.28 -13.05
N LYS A 80 -6.64 7.44 -14.21
CA LYS A 80 -6.05 7.19 -15.53
C LYS A 80 -4.94 8.17 -15.93
N ASP A 81 -4.83 9.31 -15.24
CA ASP A 81 -3.80 10.31 -15.50
C ASP A 81 -3.56 11.15 -14.23
N PRO A 82 -2.54 10.82 -13.42
CA PRO A 82 -2.25 11.59 -12.20
C PRO A 82 -1.64 12.97 -12.48
N THR A 83 -1.35 13.29 -13.75
CA THR A 83 -0.58 14.46 -14.20
C THR A 83 -1.42 15.59 -14.80
N ASN A 84 -2.70 15.74 -14.44
CA ASN A 84 -3.42 16.99 -14.72
C ASN A 84 -2.94 18.18 -13.84
N LEU A 85 -1.64 18.23 -13.52
CA LEU A 85 -0.95 19.29 -12.80
C LEU A 85 0.18 19.85 -13.68
#